data_AF-A0A428KFH0-F1
#
_entry.id   AF-A0A428KFH0-F1
#
_cell.length_a   1.000
_cell.length_b   1.000
_cell.length_c   1.000
_cell.angle_alpha   90.00
_cell.angle_beta   90.00
_cell.angle_gamma   90.00
#
_symmetry.space_group_name_H-M   'P 1'
#
loop_
_entity.id
_entity.type
_entity.pdbx_description
1 polymer ?
#
loop_
_entity_poly.entity_id
_entity_poly.type
_entity_poly.pdbx_seq_one_letter_code
_entity_poly.pdbx_strand_id
1 'polypeptide(L)'
;MHLNTDPQAPARRPCLRDLARLTTTLLPPAVVMLTSLDELERRCQEIDATHPQYREETPLVRRYEQQRRAALRGELRLVSATATAAPAFTETATLA
;
A
#
# COMPACT_ATOMS: atom_id res chain seq x y z
N MET A 1 30.87 -30.34 -9.14
CA MET A 1 29.85 -29.40 -8.64
C MET A 1 29.39 -28.55 -9.82
N HIS A 2 28.23 -28.84 -10.39
CA HIS A 2 27.64 -27.97 -11.41
C HIS A 2 27.05 -26.75 -10.68
N LEU A 3 27.75 -25.62 -10.76
CA LEU A 3 27.19 -24.34 -10.36
C LEU A 3 26.12 -24.00 -11.40
N ASN A 4 24.85 -24.02 -10.99
CA ASN A 4 23.71 -23.58 -11.80
C ASN A 4 23.90 -22.10 -12.13
N THR A 5 24.65 -21.85 -13.20
CA THR A 5 24.89 -20.53 -13.77
C THR A 5 23.98 -20.44 -14.98
N ASP A 6 22.67 -20.59 -14.76
CA ASP A 6 21.72 -20.22 -15.79
C ASP A 6 21.91 -18.73 -16.07
N PRO A 7 22.04 -18.31 -17.34
CA PRO A 7 22.23 -16.91 -17.67
C PRO A 7 21.02 -16.14 -17.13
N GLN A 8 21.29 -15.23 -16.20
CA GLN A 8 20.25 -14.33 -15.69
C GLN A 8 19.65 -13.62 -16.90
N ALA A 9 18.37 -13.84 -17.17
CA ALA A 9 17.69 -13.20 -18.29
C ALA A 9 17.91 -11.69 -18.20
N PRO A 10 18.26 -11.01 -19.31
CA PRO A 10 18.57 -9.60 -19.30
C PRO A 10 17.38 -8.80 -18.75
N ALA A 11 17.66 -7.82 -17.89
CA ALA A 11 16.65 -6.94 -17.32
C ALA A 11 15.76 -6.38 -18.44
N ARG A 12 14.48 -6.73 -18.41
CA ARG A 12 13.50 -6.31 -19.42
C ARG A 12 12.90 -4.98 -18.97
N ARG A 13 12.43 -4.17 -19.91
CA ARG A 13 11.61 -3.02 -19.54
C ARG A 13 10.25 -3.52 -19.02
N PRO A 14 9.74 -2.97 -17.92
CA PRO A 14 8.41 -3.33 -17.44
C PRO A 14 7.38 -3.02 -18.54
N CYS A 15 6.45 -3.93 -18.77
CA CYS A 15 5.44 -3.75 -19.80
C CYS A 15 4.02 -3.79 -19.23
N LEU A 16 3.17 -2.89 -19.72
CA LEU A 16 1.80 -2.73 -19.20
C LEU A 16 0.95 -3.99 -19.38
N ARG A 17 1.24 -4.77 -20.44
CA ARG A 17 0.55 -6.04 -20.69
C ARG A 17 0.84 -7.08 -19.61
N ASP A 18 2.11 -7.25 -19.25
CA ASP A 18 2.50 -8.24 -18.25
C ASP A 18 2.07 -7.78 -16.86
N LEU A 19 2.08 -6.47 -16.58
CA LEU A 19 1.52 -5.88 -15.36
C LEU A 19 0.02 -6.10 -15.25
N ALA A 20 -0.75 -5.86 -16.32
CA ALA A 20 -2.19 -6.09 -16.32
C ALA A 20 -2.53 -7.58 -16.11
N ARG A 21 -1.73 -8.48 -16.69
CA ARG A 21 -1.90 -9.92 -16.49
C ARG A 21 -1.58 -10.32 -15.05
N LEU A 22 -0.45 -9.85 -14.53
CA LEU A 22 -0.02 -10.07 -13.14
C LEU A 22 -1.11 -9.67 -12.14
N THR A 23 -1.67 -8.46 -12.27
CA THR A 23 -2.71 -7.95 -11.37
C THR A 23 -4.06 -8.61 -11.55
N THR A 24 -4.33 -9.23 -12.70
CA THR A 24 -5.60 -9.95 -12.92
C THR A 24 -5.51 -11.40 -12.40
N THR A 25 -4.36 -12.05 -12.54
CA THR A 25 -4.23 -13.50 -12.29
C THR A 25 -3.56 -13.85 -10.97
N LEU A 26 -2.41 -13.23 -10.66
CA LEU A 26 -1.57 -13.64 -9.52
C LEU A 26 -1.70 -12.69 -8.33
N LEU A 27 -1.85 -11.39 -8.59
CA LEU A 27 -1.99 -10.34 -7.58
C LEU A 27 -3.27 -9.51 -7.79
N PRO A 28 -4.47 -10.11 -7.61
CA PRO A 28 -5.73 -9.36 -7.64
C PRO A 28 -5.72 -8.16 -6.69
N PRO A 29 -6.28 -7.00 -7.06
CA PRO A 29 -6.28 -5.81 -6.19
C PRO A 29 -6.86 -6.09 -4.80
N ALA A 30 -7.93 -6.89 -4.72
CA ALA A 30 -8.54 -7.28 -3.44
C ALA A 30 -7.54 -8.03 -2.54
N VAL A 31 -6.72 -8.91 -3.11
CA VAL A 31 -5.71 -9.66 -2.36
C VAL A 31 -4.61 -8.72 -1.87
N VAL A 32 -4.07 -7.89 -2.76
CA VAL A 32 -2.99 -6.93 -2.45
C VAL A 32 -3.39 -5.96 -1.34
N MET A 33 -4.64 -5.48 -1.36
CA MET A 33 -5.16 -4.54 -0.38
C MET A 33 -5.35 -5.15 1.01
N LEU A 34 -5.66 -6.45 1.10
CA LEU A 34 -5.97 -7.13 2.35
C LEU A 34 -4.74 -7.78 3.00
N THR A 35 -3.74 -8.17 2.22
CA THR A 35 -2.51 -8.80 2.74
C THR A 35 -1.62 -7.79 3.47
N SER A 36 -0.83 -8.26 4.43
CA SER A 36 0.23 -7.42 5.03
C SER A 36 1.33 -7.09 4.00
N LEU A 37 2.13 -6.03 4.23
CA LEU A 37 3.22 -5.68 3.31
C LEU A 37 4.32 -6.76 3.28
N ASP A 38 4.60 -7.39 4.41
CA ASP A 38 5.61 -8.45 4.51
C ASP A 38 5.17 -9.72 3.77
N GLU A 39 3.88 -10.07 3.86
CA GLU A 39 3.30 -11.20 3.12
C GLU A 39 3.24 -10.91 1.62
N LEU A 40 2.90 -9.67 1.25
CA LEU A 40 2.94 -9.23 -0.15
C LEU A 40 4.36 -9.36 -0.71
N GLU A 41 5.38 -8.95 0.05
CA GLU A 41 6.79 -9.09 -0.35
C GLU A 41 7.20 -10.56 -0.56
N ARG A 42 6.81 -11.46 0.34
CA ARG A 42 7.07 -12.90 0.17
C ARG A 42 6.41 -13.45 -1.09
N ARG A 43 5.14 -13.12 -1.32
CA ARG A 43 4.44 -13.51 -2.55
C ARG A 43 5.10 -12.96 -3.80
N CYS A 44 5.59 -11.72 -3.77
CA CYS A 44 6.34 -11.16 -4.89
C CYS A 44 7.60 -11.99 -5.18
N GLN A 45 8.35 -12.38 -4.15
CA GLN A 45 9.55 -13.23 -4.31
C GLN A 45 9.21 -14.62 -4.87
N GLU A 46 8.11 -15.23 -4.43
CA GLU A 46 7.62 -16.51 -4.96
C GLU A 46 7.21 -16.41 -6.43
N ILE A 47 6.53 -15.32 -6.80
CA ILE A 47 6.16 -15.04 -8.19
C ILE A 47 7.39 -14.82 -9.04
N ASP A 48 8.39 -14.08 -8.57
CA ASP A 48 9.65 -13.85 -9.29
C ASP A 48 10.42 -15.16 -9.53
N ALA A 49 10.36 -16.10 -8.58
CA ALA A 49 10.98 -17.42 -8.70
C ALA A 49 10.20 -18.35 -9.66
N THR A 50 8.87 -18.31 -9.63
CA THR A 50 7.99 -19.19 -10.42
C THR A 50 7.80 -18.68 -11.85
N HIS A 51 7.76 -17.36 -12.00
CA HIS A 51 7.43 -16.64 -13.22
C HIS A 51 8.44 -15.49 -13.45
N PRO A 52 9.66 -15.80 -13.92
CA PRO A 52 10.72 -14.80 -14.09
C PRO A 52 10.33 -13.68 -15.08
N GLN A 53 9.33 -13.91 -15.92
CA GLN A 53 8.75 -12.92 -16.83
C GLN A 53 8.11 -11.70 -16.14
N TYR A 54 7.71 -11.82 -14.87
CA TYR A 54 7.04 -10.73 -14.12
C TYR A 54 7.98 -9.94 -13.21
N ARG A 55 9.25 -10.32 -13.14
CA ARG A 55 10.23 -9.81 -12.18
C ARG A 55 10.36 -8.28 -12.14
N GLU A 56 10.07 -7.63 -13.25
CA GLU A 56 10.15 -6.17 -13.39
C GLU A 56 8.84 -5.48 -12.96
N GLU A 57 7.71 -6.18 -13.07
CA GLU A 57 6.37 -5.70 -12.74
C GLU A 57 6.01 -5.90 -11.25
N THR A 58 6.43 -7.01 -10.64
CA THR A 58 6.20 -7.32 -9.22
C THR A 58 6.63 -6.20 -8.25
N PRO A 59 7.82 -5.56 -8.41
CA PRO A 59 8.21 -4.44 -7.55
C PRO A 59 7.36 -3.20 -7.74
N LEU A 60 6.74 -2.99 -8.91
CA LEU A 60 5.84 -1.85 -9.15
C LEU A 60 4.57 -1.98 -8.32
N VAL A 61 3.99 -3.19 -8.26
CA VAL A 61 2.80 -3.47 -7.43
C VAL A 61 3.11 -3.22 -5.95
N ARG A 62 4.26 -3.71 -5.47
CA ARG A 62 4.69 -3.49 -4.09
C ARG A 62 4.88 -2.00 -3.77
N ARG A 63 5.58 -1.26 -4.63
CA ARG A 63 5.82 0.18 -4.45
C ARG A 63 4.52 0.97 -4.44
N TYR A 64 3.60 0.66 -5.35
CA TYR A 64 2.29 1.29 -5.40
C TYR A 64 1.52 1.07 -4.10
N GLU A 65 1.46 -0.16 -3.59
CA GLU A 65 0.71 -0.44 -2.36
C GLU A 65 1.36 0.21 -1.12
N GLN A 66 2.69 0.25 -1.06
CA GLN A 66 3.41 1.01 -0.02
C GLN A 66 3.05 2.50 -0.05
N GLN A 67 3.07 3.12 -1.24
CA GLN A 67 2.70 4.52 -1.41
C GLN A 67 1.23 4.77 -1.06
N ARG A 68 0.32 3.91 -1.54
CA ARG A 68 -1.11 3.99 -1.25
C ARG A 68 -1.38 3.89 0.25
N ARG A 69 -0.76 2.94 0.94
CA ARG A 69 -0.88 2.83 2.40
C ARG A 69 -0.30 4.03 3.11
N ALA A 70 0.86 4.54 2.69
CA ALA A 70 1.45 5.74 3.28
C ALA A 70 0.53 6.97 3.12
N ALA A 71 -0.11 7.14 1.96
CA ALA A 71 -1.07 8.21 1.70
C ALA A 71 -2.35 8.07 2.53
N LEU A 72 -2.86 6.84 2.70
CA LEU A 72 -4.06 6.55 3.50
C LEU A 72 -3.79 6.51 5.01
N ARG A 73 -2.52 6.34 5.41
CA ARG A 73 -2.06 6.45 6.80
C ARG A 73 -2.05 7.89 7.30
N GLY A 74 -2.58 8.84 6.52
CA GLY A 74 -2.78 10.23 6.92
C GLY A 74 -3.19 10.28 8.39
N GLU A 75 -2.39 10.98 9.19
CA GLU A 75 -2.65 11.17 10.61
C GLU A 75 -4.13 11.50 10.76
N LEU A 76 -4.89 10.64 11.45
CA LEU A 76 -6.18 11.03 11.99
C LEU A 76 -5.86 12.09 13.03
N ARG A 77 -5.72 13.35 12.59
CA ARG A 77 -5.70 14.50 13.48
C ARG A 77 -7.11 14.58 14.03
N LEU A 78 -7.30 13.93 15.17
CA LEU A 78 -8.43 14.20 16.04
C LEU A 78 -8.35 15.68 16.38
N VAL A 79 -9.14 16.50 15.68
CA VAL A 79 -9.45 17.83 16.16
C VAL A 79 -10.32 17.59 17.39
N SER A 80 -9.68 17.35 18.53
CA SER A 80 -10.39 17.45 19.80
C SER A 80 -10.93 18.87 19.82
N ALA A 81 -12.27 19.00 19.75
CA ALA A 81 -12.91 20.26 20.04
C ALA A 81 -12.41 20.66 21.42
N THR A 82 -11.47 21.61 21.46
CA THR A 82 -11.20 22.35 22.68
C THR A 82 -12.55 22.89 23.07
N ALA A 83 -13.07 22.41 24.19
CA ALA A 83 -14.31 22.89 24.77
C ALA A 83 -14.19 24.42 24.83
N THR A 84 -14.80 25.09 23.86
CA THR A 84 -15.02 26.52 23.89
C THR A 84 -15.87 26.70 25.13
N ALA A 85 -15.25 27.20 26.20
CA ALA A 85 -15.94 27.61 27.40
C ALA A 85 -17.13 28.46 26.95
N ALA A 86 -18.33 27.96 27.24
CA ALA A 86 -19.56 28.67 27.00
C ALA A 86 -19.44 30.07 27.63
N PRO A 87 -19.86 31.15 26.96
CA PRO A 87 -19.94 32.43 27.63
C PRO A 87 -20.93 32.28 28.78
N ALA A 88 -20.45 32.51 30.00
CA ALA A 88 -21.29 32.55 31.20
C ALA A 88 -22.38 33.59 30.99
N PHE A 89 -23.61 33.14 30.79
CA PHE A 89 -24.79 33.99 30.77
C PHE A 89 -25.01 34.44 32.22
N THR A 90 -24.46 35.59 32.59
CA THR A 90 -24.76 36.23 33.87
C THR A 90 -26.17 36.80 33.79
N GLU A 91 -27.11 36.04 34.32
CA GLU A 91 -28.47 36.47 34.62
C GLU A 91 -28.42 37.46 35.78
N THR A 92 -28.30 38.76 35.47
CA THR A 92 -28.55 39.83 36.44
C THR A 92 -30.04 39.87 36.72
N ALA A 93 -30.46 39.18 37.78
CA ALA A 93 -31.72 39.44 38.46
C ALA A 93 -31.67 40.84 39.08
N THR A 94 -32.34 41.80 38.45
CA THR A 94 -32.61 43.12 39.04
C THR A 94 -34.03 43.12 39.57
N LEU A 95 -34.14 43.14 40.90
CA LEU A 95 -35.33 43.47 41.68
C LEU A 95 -35.90 44.84 41.25
N ALA A 96 -37.20 44.86 40.91
CA ALA A 96 -38.13 45.96 41.17
C ALA A 96 -39.56 45.42 41.14
#